data_AF-A0A3B9BDP6-F1
#
_entry.id   AF-A0A3B9BDP6-F1
#
_cell.length_a   1.000
_cell.length_b   1.000
_cell.length_c   1.000
_cell.angle_alpha   90.00
_cell.angle_beta   90.00
_cell.angle_gamma   90.00
#
_symmetry.space_group_name_H-M   'P 1'
#
loop_
_entity.id
_entity.type
_entity.pdbx_description
1 polymer ?
#
loop_
_entity_poly.entity_id
_entity_poly.type
_entity_poly.pdbx_seq_one_letter_code
_entity_poly.pdbx_strand_id
1 'polypeptide(L)' 'HKKVILAQLFLAPGRHAGTNGDIAEICEPFVKNGLDVSRTPVLGKHPLLQKVLSERVQEILRID' A
#
# COMPACT_ATOMS: atom_id res chain seq x y z
N HIS A 1 24.42 1.09 -2.45
CA HIS A 1 23.25 0.22 -2.17
C HIS A 1 22.05 0.70 -2.98
N LYS A 2 21.29 -0.21 -3.61
CA LYS A 2 20.04 0.16 -4.30
C LYS A 2 18.91 0.24 -3.28
N LYS A 3 18.08 1.28 -3.36
CA LYS A 3 16.96 1.51 -2.44
C LYS A 3 15.65 1.46 -3.20
N VAL A 4 14.65 0.78 -2.63
CA VAL A 4 13.31 0.64 -3.18
C VAL A 4 12.30 1.06 -2.13
N ILE A 5 11.35 1.92 -2.53
CA ILE A 5 10.15 2.21 -1.74
C ILE A 5 9.01 1.38 -2.34
N LEU A 6 8.45 0.48 -1.54
CA LEU A 6 7.34 -0.37 -1.95
C LEU A 6 6.01 0.23 -1.47
N ALA A 7 5.27 0.82 -2.40
CA ALA A 7 3.94 1.35 -2.14
C ALA A 7 2.91 0.23 -2.01
N GLN A 8 2.28 0.09 -0.84
CA GLN A 8 1.28 -0.93 -0.58
C GLN A 8 -0.13 -0.41 -0.92
N LEU A 9 -0.56 -0.57 -2.18
CA LEU A 9 -1.87 -0.11 -2.70
C LEU A 9 -3.04 -1.01 -2.25
N PHE A 10 -3.12 -1.27 -0.94
CA PHE A 10 -4.18 -2.04 -0.30
C PHE A 10 -5.02 -1.12 0.60
N LEU A 11 -6.32 -1.37 0.70
CA LEU A 11 -7.20 -0.65 1.63
C LEU A 11 -7.11 -1.20 3.07
N ALA A 12 -6.74 -2.47 3.25
CA ALA A 12 -6.64 -3.10 4.57
C ALA A 12 -5.42 -4.03 4.65
N PRO A 13 -4.82 -4.21 5.85
CA PRO A 13 -3.62 -5.04 6.05
C PRO A 13 -3.98 -6.53 6.20
N GLY A 14 -4.67 -7.09 5.21
CA GLY A 14 -4.95 -8.53 5.15
C GLY A 14 -3.68 -9.37 4.96
N ARG A 15 -3.84 -10.66 4.64
CA ARG A 15 -2.71 -11.59 4.40
C ARG A 15 -1.65 -11.03 3.44
N HIS A 16 -2.03 -10.24 2.45
CA HIS A 16 -1.08 -9.66 1.50
C HIS A 16 -0.12 -8.62 2.11
N ALA A 17 -0.65 -7.63 2.86
CA ALA A 17 0.09 -6.41 3.23
C ALA A 17 0.33 -6.24 4.73
N GLY A 18 0.04 -7.28 5.52
CA GLY A 18 0.39 -7.34 6.93
C GLY A 18 1.90 -7.39 7.17
N THR A 19 2.31 -7.22 8.43
CA THR A 19 3.73 -7.24 8.85
C THR A 19 4.46 -8.49 8.35
N ASN A 20 3.81 -9.65 8.48
CA ASN A 20 4.26 -10.98 8.04
C ASN A 20 3.40 -11.50 6.88
N GLY A 21 2.89 -10.59 6.05
CA GLY A 21 2.08 -10.95 4.89
C GLY A 21 2.92 -11.39 3.70
N ASP A 22 2.24 -11.74 2.61
CA ASP A 22 2.89 -12.24 1.39
C ASP A 22 3.97 -11.28 0.85
N ILE A 23 3.76 -9.96 1.00
CA ILE A 23 4.76 -8.95 0.63
C ILE A 23 6.06 -9.06 1.45
N ALA A 24 5.99 -9.45 2.72
CA ALA A 24 7.18 -9.66 3.54
C ALA A 24 8.00 -10.84 3.03
N GLU A 25 7.33 -11.95 2.70
CA GLU A 25 7.94 -13.16 2.14
C GLU A 25 8.58 -12.86 0.78
N ILE A 26 7.89 -12.10 -0.08
CA ILE A 26 8.41 -11.69 -1.39
C ILE A 26 9.66 -10.81 -1.25
N CYS A 27 9.70 -9.90 -0.27
CA CYS A 27 10.85 -9.01 -0.08
C CYS A 27 12.08 -9.73 0.49
N GLU A 28 11.88 -10.78 1.28
CA GLU A 28 12.92 -11.46 2.04
C GLU A 28 14.19 -11.83 1.23
N PRO A 29 14.10 -12.52 0.07
CA PRO A 29 15.29 -12.87 -0.71
C PRO A 29 16.03 -11.64 -1.25
N PHE A 30 15.35 -10.54 -1.55
CA PHE A 30 16.00 -9.32 -2.07
C PHE A 30 16.74 -8.57 -0.96
N VAL A 31 16.13 -8.49 0.23
CA VAL A 31 16.77 -7.90 1.41
C VAL A 31 18.00 -8.70 1.80
N LYS A 32 17.92 -10.05 1.79
CA LYS A 32 19.08 -10.93 2.01
C LYS A 32 20.23 -10.68 1.01
N ASN A 33 19.90 -10.30 -0.22
CA ASN A 33 20.87 -9.96 -1.26
C ASN A 33 21.34 -8.47 -1.23
N GLY A 34 21.03 -7.73 -0.15
CA GLY A 34 21.54 -6.39 0.08
C GLY A 34 20.72 -5.24 -0.52
N LEU A 35 19.47 -5.50 -0.94
CA LEU A 35 18.53 -4.46 -1.34
C LEU A 35 17.91 -3.80 -0.10
N ASP A 36 17.92 -2.46 -0.03
CA ASP A 36 17.20 -1.72 1.00
C ASP A 36 15.74 -1.50 0.56
N VAL A 37 14.79 -2.18 1.20
CA VAL A 37 13.35 -2.11 0.90
C VAL A 37 12.59 -1.42 2.03
N SER A 38 12.00 -0.26 1.74
CA SER A 38 11.12 0.47 2.65
C SER A 38 9.66 0.30 2.22
N ARG A 39 8.86 -0.40 3.02
CA ARG A 39 7.42 -0.57 2.76
C ARG A 39 6.63 0.60 3.33
N THR A 40 5.78 1.23 2.53
CA THR A 40 4.83 2.24 3.04
C THR A 40 3.75 1.55 3.88
N PRO A 41 3.00 2.26 4.74
CA PRO A 41 1.71 1.78 5.21
C PRO A 41 0.78 1.44 4.03
N VAL A 42 -0.24 0.61 4.29
CA VAL A 42 -1.31 0.36 3.32
C VAL A 42 -2.02 1.68 2.94
N LEU A 43 -2.40 1.85 1.67
CA LEU A 43 -3.12 3.03 1.16
C LEU A 43 -4.34 3.38 2.04
N GLY A 44 -5.02 2.37 2.59
CA GLY A 44 -6.11 2.51 3.56
C GLY A 44 -5.85 3.45 4.73
N LYS A 45 -4.59 3.56 5.16
CA LYS A 45 -4.17 4.42 6.28
C LYS A 45 -3.85 5.85 5.86
N HIS A 46 -3.86 6.16 4.57
CA HIS A 46 -3.51 7.49 4.08
C HIS A 46 -4.63 8.49 4.39
N PRO A 47 -4.35 9.64 5.05
CA PRO A 47 -5.39 10.57 5.51
C PRO A 47 -6.22 11.17 4.37
N LEU A 48 -5.64 11.32 3.17
CA LEU A 48 -6.36 11.85 2.01
C LEU A 48 -7.26 10.81 1.31
N LEU A 49 -7.20 9.52 1.68
CA LEU A 49 -7.99 8.49 1.02
C LEU A 49 -9.49 8.73 1.16
N GLN A 50 -9.94 9.16 2.35
CA GLN A 50 -11.35 9.47 2.58
C GLN A 50 -11.85 10.61 1.67
N LYS A 51 -11.00 11.64 1.46
CA LYS A 51 -11.30 12.75 0.55
C LYS A 51 -11.50 12.24 -0.88
N VAL A 52 -10.55 11.45 -1.38
CA VAL A 52 -10.61 10.89 -2.75
C VAL A 52 -11.85 10.02 -2.93
N LEU A 53 -12.15 9.13 -1.98
CA LEU A 53 -13.35 8.29 -2.04
C LEU A 53 -14.64 9.12 -2.01
N SER A 54 -14.70 10.15 -1.17
CA SER A 54 -15.84 11.05 -1.10
C SER A 54 -16.05 11.79 -2.41
N GLU A 55 -14.99 12.30 -3.03
CA GLU A 55 -15.05 12.94 -4.36
C GLU A 55 -15.61 11.99 -5.42
N ARG A 56 -15.15 10.72 -5.46
CA ARG A 56 -15.67 9.72 -6.39
C ARG A 56 -17.16 9.41 -6.16
N VAL A 57 -17.60 9.31 -4.91
CA VAL A 57 -19.02 9.09 -4.58
C VAL A 57 -19.86 10.28 -5.03
N GLN A 58 -19.39 11.51 -4.78
CA GLN A 58 -20.09 12.72 -5.21
C GLN A 58 -20.15 12.86 -6.73
N GLU A 59 -19.12 12.44 -7.46
CA GLU A 59 -19.17 12.38 -8.93
C GLU A 59 -20.29 11.46 -9.41
N ILE A 60 -20.48 10.29 -8.79
CA ILE A 60 -21.54 9.34 -9.16
C ILE A 60 -22.93 9.92 -8.83
N LEU A 61 -23.10 10.52 -7.65
CA LEU A 61 -24.40 11.08 -7.22
C LEU A 61 -24.82 12.34 -7.99
N ARG A 62 -23.89 13.01 -8.68
CA ARG A 62 -24.18 14.17 -9.53
C ARG A 62 -24.60 13.81 -10.95
N ILE A 63 -24.58 12.51 -11.30
CA ILE A 63 -24.94 12.01 -12.64
C ILE A 63 -26.45 11.67 -12.72
N ASP A 64 -27.26 12.12 -11.77
CA ASP A 64 -28.74 12.11 -11.87
C ASP A 64 -29.27 13.32 -12.67
#